data_AF-A0A1V9FIA1-F1
#
_entry.id   AF-A0A1V9FIA1-F1
#
_cell.length_a   1.000
_cell.length_b   1.000
_cell.length_c   1.000
_cell.angle_alpha   90.00
_cell.angle_beta   90.00
_cell.angle_gamma   90.00
#
_symmetry.space_group_name_H-M   'P 1'
#
loop_
_entity.id
_entity.type
_entity.pdbx_description
1 polymer ?
#
loop_
_entity_poly.entity_id
_entity_poly.type
_entity_poly.pdbx_seq_one_letter_code
_entity_poly.pdbx_strand_id
1 'polypeptide(L)'
;MSIVFELIPKDKPGVERAEKLMGQSFNEVHSIIHQLLEWIPDMNWSPTRMHKLLYSFRLVLLLVIAIPSVVLAQHGFSAKEEALKLFNKYKPVIEKKNNAFVENPRIISGDINGDGREDCIVSFVMTSRNSGNAIVGHESAIYLNSGMRMKVVGAFPAFNFCYTLDHIQDQVIFGKEYECRPPYDNVLRERKFAYVDGKIQAIF
;
A
#
# COMPACT_ATOMS: atom_id res chain seq x y z
N MET A 1 3.39 15.76 34.37
CA MET A 1 3.81 14.44 34.92
C MET A 1 2.55 13.60 35.00
N SER A 2 2.45 12.51 34.23
CA SER A 2 1.17 11.80 34.03
C SER A 2 0.79 11.00 35.28
N ILE A 3 -0.46 11.13 35.73
CA ILE A 3 -1.04 10.50 36.94
C ILE A 3 -0.84 8.96 36.94
N VAL A 4 -0.68 8.38 35.76
CA VAL A 4 -0.51 6.94 35.52
C VAL A 4 0.77 6.37 36.16
N PHE A 5 1.85 7.16 36.28
CA PHE A 5 3.09 6.71 36.91
C PHE A 5 2.94 6.50 38.44
N GLU A 6 1.98 7.15 39.08
CA GLU A 6 1.68 6.95 40.50
C GLU A 6 0.96 5.62 40.77
N LEU A 7 0.40 5.01 39.73
CA LEU A 7 -0.28 3.71 39.80
C LEU A 7 0.70 2.53 39.74
N ILE A 8 1.98 2.78 39.45
CA ILE A 8 3.03 1.75 39.48
C ILE A 8 3.32 1.40 40.95
N PRO A 9 3.07 0.15 41.38
CA PRO A 9 3.24 -0.23 42.79
C PRO A 9 4.71 -0.15 43.18
N LYS A 10 5.03 0.62 44.24
CA LYS A 10 6.39 0.67 44.80
C LYS A 10 6.63 -0.44 45.83
N ASP A 11 5.56 -0.95 46.46
CA ASP A 11 5.59 -1.98 47.52
C ASP A 11 4.41 -2.98 47.38
N LYS A 12 4.54 -4.20 47.93
CA LYS A 12 3.46 -5.23 48.00
C LYS A 12 2.52 -4.97 49.19
N PRO A 13 1.16 -5.04 49.09
CA PRO A 13 0.25 -4.70 48.00
C PRO A 13 -0.76 -3.57 48.40
N GLY A 14 -1.40 -2.96 47.40
CA GLY A 14 -2.68 -2.27 47.56
C GLY A 14 -3.61 -2.65 46.42
N VAL A 15 -4.55 -3.57 46.66
CA VAL A 15 -5.56 -4.08 45.71
C VAL A 15 -6.28 -2.93 44.97
N GLU A 16 -6.40 -1.80 45.65
CA GLU A 16 -7.01 -0.56 45.18
C GLU A 16 -6.34 0.06 43.93
N ARG A 17 -5.02 -0.11 43.76
CA ARG A 17 -4.30 0.46 42.59
C ARG A 17 -4.51 -0.36 41.33
N ALA A 18 -4.63 -1.69 41.46
CA ALA A 18 -4.93 -2.57 40.33
C ALA A 18 -6.33 -2.32 39.75
N GLU A 19 -7.31 -1.99 40.60
CA GLU A 19 -8.65 -1.62 40.16
C GLU A 19 -8.68 -0.27 39.44
N LYS A 20 -7.87 0.71 39.90
CA LYS A 20 -7.71 1.99 39.21
C LYS A 20 -7.08 1.82 37.81
N LEU A 21 -6.14 0.90 37.66
CA LEU A 21 -5.54 0.57 36.35
C LEU A 21 -6.55 -0.03 35.36
N MET A 22 -7.54 -0.80 35.84
CA MET A 22 -8.61 -1.34 35.00
C MET A 22 -9.57 -0.27 34.46
N GLY A 23 -9.57 0.94 35.04
CA GLY A 23 -10.36 2.08 34.60
C GLY A 23 -9.64 3.08 33.70
N GLN A 24 -8.35 2.90 33.40
CA GLN A 24 -7.56 3.81 32.55
C GLN A 24 -7.70 3.48 31.07
N SER A 25 -7.47 4.47 30.20
CA SER A 25 -7.49 4.27 28.75
C SER A 25 -6.27 3.50 28.25
N PHE A 26 -6.37 2.87 27.08
CA PHE A 26 -5.29 2.07 26.50
C PHE A 26 -3.97 2.87 26.31
N ASN A 27 -4.06 4.12 25.85
CA ASN A 27 -2.88 4.96 25.60
C ASN A 27 -2.11 5.27 26.89
N GLU A 28 -2.82 5.39 28.01
CA GLU A 28 -2.24 5.63 29.33
C GLU A 28 -1.51 4.37 29.82
N VAL A 29 -2.16 3.21 29.73
CA VAL A 29 -1.59 1.92 30.17
C VAL A 29 -0.42 1.47 29.30
N HIS A 30 -0.47 1.73 27.98
CA HIS A 30 0.60 1.36 27.05
C HIS A 30 1.96 1.94 27.46
N SER A 31 1.98 3.17 27.97
CA SER A 31 3.22 3.85 28.39
C SER A 31 3.96 3.17 29.55
N ILE A 32 3.29 2.33 30.32
CA ILE A 32 3.83 1.66 31.52
C ILE A 32 3.79 0.12 31.42
N ILE A 33 3.47 -0.42 30.24
CA ILE A 33 3.18 -1.85 30.06
C ILE A 33 4.36 -2.76 30.43
N HIS A 34 5.59 -2.35 30.12
CA HIS A 34 6.79 -3.11 30.46
C HIS A 34 6.98 -3.26 31.97
N GLN A 35 6.72 -2.19 32.73
CA GLN A 35 6.82 -2.21 34.20
C GLN A 35 5.70 -3.04 34.83
N LEU A 36 4.51 -3.07 34.22
CA LEU A 36 3.42 -3.93 34.67
C LEU A 36 3.73 -5.42 34.44
N LEU A 37 4.38 -5.77 33.34
CA LEU A 37 4.75 -7.15 33.01
C LEU A 37 5.76 -7.74 34.00
N GLU A 38 6.69 -6.93 34.51
CA GLU A 38 7.65 -7.34 35.55
C GLU A 38 6.98 -7.60 36.90
N TRP A 39 5.82 -7.03 37.15
CA TRP A 39 5.08 -7.16 38.41
C TRP A 39 4.21 -8.43 38.49
N ILE A 40 3.72 -8.93 37.34
CA ILE A 40 2.83 -10.11 37.25
C ILE A 40 3.35 -11.36 37.99
N PRO A 41 4.64 -11.74 37.89
CA PRO A 41 5.17 -12.93 38.56
C PRO A 41 5.16 -12.85 40.09
N ASP A 42 5.15 -11.64 40.66
CA ASP A 42 5.42 -11.38 42.07
C ASP A 42 4.17 -11.37 42.97
N MET A 43 3.02 -11.71 42.38
CA MET A 43 1.71 -11.54 42.98
C MET A 43 1.08 -12.84 43.45
N ASN A 44 0.74 -12.90 44.74
CA ASN A 44 0.03 -14.02 45.35
C ASN A 44 -1.49 -13.86 45.23
N TRP A 45 -2.01 -13.92 44.00
CA TRP A 45 -3.42 -13.66 43.72
C TRP A 45 -4.31 -14.88 43.88
N SER A 46 -5.58 -14.65 44.25
CA SER A 46 -6.57 -15.72 44.24
C SER A 46 -6.86 -16.17 42.79
N PRO A 47 -7.16 -17.47 42.57
CA PRO A 47 -7.40 -18.03 41.23
C PRO A 47 -8.47 -17.28 40.43
N THR A 48 -9.53 -16.81 41.09
CA THR A 48 -10.63 -16.06 40.48
C THR A 48 -10.20 -14.68 39.97
N ARG A 49 -9.23 -14.03 40.64
CA ARG A 49 -8.70 -12.72 40.26
C ARG A 49 -7.66 -12.83 39.15
N MET A 50 -6.79 -13.83 39.23
CA MET A 50 -5.90 -14.23 38.13
C MET A 50 -6.70 -14.43 36.85
N HIS A 51 -7.82 -15.15 36.92
CA HIS A 51 -8.65 -15.43 35.76
C HIS A 51 -9.29 -14.16 35.17
N LYS A 52 -9.75 -13.21 36.00
CA LYS A 52 -10.28 -11.91 35.51
C LYS A 52 -9.20 -11.06 34.87
N LEU A 53 -8.05 -10.91 35.53
CA LEU A 53 -6.95 -10.12 34.97
C LEU A 53 -6.41 -10.75 33.70
N LEU A 54 -6.18 -12.07 33.66
CA LEU A 54 -5.75 -12.77 32.45
C LEU A 54 -6.76 -12.64 31.32
N TYR A 55 -8.06 -12.52 31.61
CA TYR A 55 -9.08 -12.26 30.58
C TYR A 55 -8.98 -10.83 30.04
N SER A 56 -8.85 -9.83 30.92
CA SER A 56 -8.65 -8.43 30.53
C SER A 56 -7.31 -8.21 29.82
N PHE A 57 -6.24 -8.85 30.30
CA PHE A 57 -4.91 -8.84 29.68
C PHE A 57 -4.85 -9.69 28.42
N ARG A 58 -5.64 -10.76 28.26
CA ARG A 58 -5.72 -11.49 26.97
C ARG A 58 -6.21 -10.57 25.87
N LEU A 59 -7.17 -9.69 26.17
CA LEU A 59 -7.67 -8.69 25.23
C LEU A 59 -6.59 -7.65 24.89
N VAL A 60 -5.87 -7.16 25.91
CA VAL A 60 -4.77 -6.19 25.74
C VAL A 60 -3.56 -6.83 25.05
N LEU A 61 -3.20 -8.07 25.36
CA LEU A 61 -2.10 -8.81 24.74
C LEU A 61 -2.45 -9.20 23.30
N LEU A 62 -3.70 -9.56 22.99
CA LEU A 62 -4.17 -9.71 21.62
C LEU A 62 -4.04 -8.39 20.84
N LEU A 63 -4.39 -7.25 21.44
CA LEU A 63 -4.19 -5.94 20.84
C LEU A 63 -2.69 -5.61 20.67
N VAL A 64 -1.86 -5.83 21.70
CA VAL A 64 -0.42 -5.53 21.70
C VAL A 64 0.40 -6.49 20.86
N ILE A 65 -0.06 -7.71 20.56
CA ILE A 65 0.59 -8.61 19.59
C ILE A 65 0.04 -8.35 18.17
N ALA A 66 -1.26 -8.08 18.02
CA ALA A 66 -1.84 -7.81 16.70
C ALA A 66 -1.36 -6.48 16.11
N ILE A 67 -1.21 -5.42 16.91
CA ILE A 67 -0.82 -4.10 16.44
C ILE A 67 0.60 -4.10 15.84
N PRO A 68 1.66 -4.63 16.49
CA PRO A 68 2.98 -4.73 15.87
C PRO A 68 2.98 -5.63 14.64
N SER A 69 2.20 -6.71 14.63
CA SER A 69 2.13 -7.61 13.46
C SER A 69 1.57 -6.91 12.23
N VAL A 70 0.53 -6.08 12.40
CA VAL A 70 -0.06 -5.27 11.32
C VAL A 70 0.87 -4.12 10.92
N VAL A 71 1.54 -3.48 11.88
CA VAL A 71 2.48 -2.37 11.63
C VAL A 71 3.79 -2.84 10.99
N LEU A 72 4.29 -4.04 11.34
CA LEU A 72 5.45 -4.70 10.71
C LEU A 72 5.13 -5.17 9.29
N ALA A 73 3.91 -5.65 9.02
CA ALA A 73 3.49 -6.00 7.67
C ALA A 73 3.40 -4.78 6.73
N GLN A 74 3.11 -3.59 7.27
CA GLN A 74 3.10 -2.35 6.48
C GLN A 74 4.50 -1.82 6.13
N HIS A 75 5.56 -2.23 6.84
CA HIS A 75 6.92 -1.75 6.58
C HIS A 75 7.60 -2.34 5.33
N GLY A 76 6.98 -3.30 4.64
CA GLY A 76 7.55 -3.94 3.45
C GLY A 76 6.77 -3.75 2.14
N PHE A 77 5.66 -3.00 2.15
CA PHE A 77 4.84 -2.83 0.95
C PHE A 77 5.26 -1.59 0.15
N SER A 78 5.71 -1.80 -1.08
CA SER A 78 5.95 -0.76 -2.08
C SER A 78 5.05 -1.00 -3.28
N ALA A 79 4.17 -0.03 -3.59
CA ALA A 79 3.22 -0.14 -4.70
C ALA A 79 3.94 -0.36 -6.04
N LYS A 80 5.05 0.36 -6.26
CA LYS A 80 5.88 0.26 -7.47
C LYS A 80 6.52 -1.11 -7.62
N GLU A 81 7.10 -1.65 -6.55
CA GLU A 81 7.76 -2.96 -6.57
C GLU A 81 6.75 -4.09 -6.81
N GLU A 82 5.61 -4.05 -6.13
CA GLU A 82 4.56 -5.06 -6.29
C GLU A 82 3.89 -4.96 -7.67
N ALA A 83 3.69 -3.75 -8.22
CA ALA A 83 3.20 -3.56 -9.58
C ALA A 83 4.18 -4.11 -10.63
N LEU A 84 5.48 -3.85 -10.49
CA LEU A 84 6.51 -4.37 -11.39
C LEU A 84 6.62 -5.90 -11.30
N LYS A 85 6.53 -6.46 -10.10
CA LYS A 85 6.50 -7.91 -9.88
C LYS A 85 5.30 -8.57 -10.55
N LEU A 86 4.10 -7.98 -10.42
CA LEU A 86 2.92 -8.46 -11.13
C LEU A 86 3.08 -8.31 -12.65
N PHE A 87 3.57 -7.18 -13.14
CA PHE A 87 3.85 -6.97 -14.55
C PHE A 87 4.80 -8.05 -15.11
N ASN A 88 5.93 -8.30 -14.44
CA ASN A 88 6.91 -9.30 -14.86
C ASN A 88 6.34 -10.73 -14.87
N LYS A 89 5.39 -11.03 -13.98
CA LYS A 89 4.65 -12.30 -13.99
C LYS A 89 3.78 -12.45 -15.25
N TYR A 90 3.16 -11.36 -15.73
CA TYR A 90 2.30 -11.38 -16.93
C TYR A 90 3.06 -11.12 -18.24
N LYS A 91 4.27 -10.54 -18.18
CA LYS A 91 5.10 -10.21 -19.34
C LYS A 91 5.22 -11.34 -20.37
N PRO A 92 5.53 -12.61 -20.00
CA PRO A 92 5.63 -13.70 -20.97
C PRO A 92 4.31 -13.98 -21.72
N VAL A 93 3.17 -13.74 -21.07
CA VAL A 93 1.85 -13.92 -21.69
C VAL A 93 1.60 -12.84 -22.75
N ILE A 94 1.95 -11.59 -22.44
CA ILE A 94 1.84 -10.45 -23.36
C ILE A 94 2.75 -10.68 -24.58
N GLU A 95 4.01 -11.05 -24.34
CA GLU A 95 4.99 -11.34 -25.38
C GLU A 95 4.54 -12.46 -26.32
N LYS A 96 4.01 -13.56 -25.76
CA LYS A 96 3.52 -14.69 -26.55
C LYS A 96 2.28 -14.30 -27.37
N LYS A 97 1.34 -13.57 -26.77
CA LYS A 97 0.09 -13.16 -27.43
C LYS A 97 0.36 -12.25 -28.64
N ASN A 98 1.31 -11.34 -28.50
CA ASN A 98 1.61 -10.33 -29.51
C ASN A 98 2.78 -10.70 -30.44
N ASN A 99 3.39 -11.88 -30.26
CA ASN A 99 4.62 -12.28 -30.95
C ASN A 99 5.71 -11.19 -30.92
N ALA A 100 5.90 -10.60 -29.74
CA ALA A 100 6.75 -9.43 -29.52
C ALA A 100 7.66 -9.65 -28.29
N PHE A 101 8.70 -8.82 -28.17
CA PHE A 101 9.40 -8.59 -26.91
C PHE A 101 8.75 -7.40 -26.19
N VAL A 102 8.65 -7.49 -24.87
CA VAL A 102 8.16 -6.39 -24.03
C VAL A 102 9.36 -5.74 -23.34
N GLU A 103 9.57 -4.46 -23.61
CA GLU A 103 10.78 -3.74 -23.22
C GLU A 103 10.45 -2.41 -22.54
N ASN A 104 11.46 -1.88 -21.83
CA ASN A 104 11.45 -0.57 -21.19
C ASN A 104 10.19 -0.27 -20.34
N PRO A 105 9.84 -1.12 -19.36
CA PRO A 105 8.72 -0.82 -18.48
C PRO A 105 9.01 0.43 -17.66
N ARG A 106 8.12 1.40 -17.73
CA ARG A 106 8.14 2.63 -16.94
C ARG A 106 6.96 2.64 -15.99
N ILE A 107 7.24 2.90 -14.72
CA ILE A 107 6.23 2.98 -13.67
C ILE A 107 5.89 4.45 -13.44
N ILE A 108 4.61 4.77 -13.55
CA ILE A 108 4.04 6.05 -13.13
C ILE A 108 3.19 5.77 -11.89
N SER A 109 3.38 6.51 -10.82
CA SER A 109 2.64 6.32 -9.56
C SER A 109 1.95 7.58 -9.09
N GLY A 110 0.89 7.37 -8.31
CA GLY A 110 0.06 8.40 -7.69
C GLY A 110 -1.32 7.81 -7.36
N ASP A 111 -2.17 8.57 -6.69
CA ASP A 111 -3.54 8.16 -6.39
C ASP A 111 -4.41 8.29 -7.65
N ILE A 112 -4.86 7.17 -8.23
CA ILE A 112 -5.62 7.15 -9.48
C ILE A 112 -7.12 7.16 -9.20
N ASN A 113 -7.57 6.49 -8.14
CA ASN A 113 -8.99 6.25 -7.85
C ASN A 113 -9.55 7.12 -6.71
N GLY A 114 -8.72 7.95 -6.08
CA GLY A 114 -9.09 8.85 -4.99
C GLY A 114 -9.22 8.18 -3.62
N ASP A 115 -8.66 6.98 -3.43
CA ASP A 115 -8.72 6.27 -2.15
C ASP A 115 -7.58 6.62 -1.17
N GLY A 116 -6.70 7.54 -1.58
CA GLY A 116 -5.57 8.02 -0.79
C GLY A 116 -4.37 7.06 -0.75
N ARG A 117 -4.38 5.98 -1.54
CA ARG A 117 -3.26 5.04 -1.66
C ARG A 117 -2.49 5.31 -2.95
N GLU A 118 -1.20 5.00 -2.93
CA GLU A 118 -0.40 5.07 -4.15
C GLU A 118 -0.77 3.90 -5.08
N ASP A 119 -1.31 4.23 -6.25
CA ASP A 119 -1.56 3.32 -7.36
C ASP A 119 -0.42 3.39 -8.39
N CYS A 120 -0.46 2.52 -9.41
CA CYS A 120 0.56 2.48 -10.45
C CYS A 120 -0.03 2.27 -11.85
N ILE A 121 0.60 2.89 -12.84
CA ILE A 121 0.49 2.55 -14.25
C ILE A 121 1.86 2.04 -14.71
N VAL A 122 1.89 0.87 -15.35
CA VAL A 122 3.11 0.35 -15.98
C VAL A 122 2.95 0.52 -17.49
N SER A 123 3.68 1.47 -18.06
CA SER A 123 3.78 1.70 -19.51
C SER A 123 4.94 0.92 -20.08
N PHE A 124 4.77 0.31 -21.25
CA PHE A 124 5.80 -0.50 -21.89
C PHE A 124 5.70 -0.43 -23.41
N VAL A 125 6.82 -0.72 -24.06
CA VAL A 125 6.89 -0.83 -25.53
C VAL A 125 7.01 -2.29 -25.93
N MET A 126 6.45 -2.60 -27.11
CA MET A 126 6.58 -3.92 -27.72
C MET A 126 7.37 -3.82 -29.01
N THR A 127 8.38 -4.66 -29.17
CA THR A 127 9.22 -4.75 -30.37
C THR A 127 9.00 -6.08 -31.08
N SER A 128 9.00 -6.07 -32.41
CA SER A 128 8.72 -7.26 -33.22
C SER A 128 9.79 -8.33 -32.99
N ARG A 129 9.38 -9.61 -32.87
CA ARG A 129 10.34 -10.73 -32.87
C ARG A 129 10.95 -11.00 -34.24
N ASN A 130 10.24 -10.63 -35.31
CA ASN A 130 10.56 -11.05 -36.68
C ASN A 130 11.08 -9.91 -37.57
N SER A 131 10.97 -8.65 -37.14
CA SER A 131 11.22 -7.47 -37.99
C SER A 131 12.24 -6.49 -37.40
N GLY A 132 13.27 -6.99 -36.72
CA GLY A 132 14.30 -6.16 -36.07
C GLY A 132 13.73 -5.28 -34.95
N ASN A 133 14.33 -4.10 -34.72
CA ASN A 133 13.95 -3.17 -33.64
C ASN A 133 12.67 -2.37 -33.92
N ALA A 134 11.78 -2.87 -34.79
CA ALA A 134 10.52 -2.19 -35.10
C ALA A 134 9.60 -2.23 -33.88
N ILE A 135 9.15 -1.06 -33.42
CA ILE A 135 8.13 -0.94 -32.39
C ILE A 135 6.78 -1.32 -33.01
N VAL A 136 6.12 -2.31 -32.41
CA VAL A 136 4.82 -2.84 -32.85
C VAL A 136 3.68 -2.48 -31.90
N GLY A 137 3.98 -1.88 -30.75
CA GLY A 137 2.95 -1.37 -29.85
C GLY A 137 3.49 -0.58 -28.67
N HIS A 138 2.64 0.32 -28.17
CA HIS A 138 2.80 1.00 -26.89
C HIS A 138 1.55 0.70 -26.08
N GLU A 139 1.73 0.11 -24.90
CA GLU A 139 0.61 -0.26 -24.03
C GLU A 139 0.90 0.18 -22.60
N SER A 140 -0.16 0.20 -21.79
CA SER A 140 -0.06 0.55 -20.38
C SER A 140 -1.09 -0.24 -19.59
N ALA A 141 -0.68 -0.80 -18.45
CA ALA A 141 -1.55 -1.54 -17.55
C ALA A 141 -1.75 -0.77 -16.24
N ILE A 142 -2.97 -0.81 -15.71
CA ILE A 142 -3.41 -0.06 -14.53
C ILE A 142 -3.46 -1.00 -13.34
N TYR A 143 -2.81 -0.60 -12.25
CA TYR A 143 -2.70 -1.36 -11.02
C TYR A 143 -3.24 -0.51 -9.87
N LEU A 144 -4.31 -0.96 -9.24
CA LEU A 144 -4.85 -0.31 -8.04
C LEU A 144 -4.37 -1.00 -6.77
N ASN A 145 -4.11 -0.22 -5.75
CA ASN A 145 -3.60 -0.66 -4.47
C ASN A 145 -4.74 -1.05 -3.53
N SER A 146 -4.79 -2.31 -3.10
CA SER A 146 -5.80 -2.79 -2.13
C SER A 146 -5.31 -2.79 -0.69
N GLY A 147 -4.26 -2.02 -0.38
CA GLY A 147 -3.65 -1.84 0.94
C GLY A 147 -2.42 -2.70 1.22
N MET A 148 -2.43 -3.99 0.84
CA MET A 148 -1.29 -4.90 1.03
C MET A 148 -0.81 -5.56 -0.26
N ARG A 149 -1.46 -5.25 -1.39
CA ARG A 149 -1.17 -5.84 -2.70
C ARG A 149 -1.68 -4.92 -3.80
N MET A 150 -1.07 -5.05 -4.97
CA MET A 150 -1.56 -4.42 -6.19
C MET A 150 -2.52 -5.36 -6.92
N LYS A 151 -3.49 -4.79 -7.64
CA LYS A 151 -4.41 -5.53 -8.50
C LYS A 151 -4.44 -4.89 -9.89
N VAL A 152 -4.22 -5.70 -10.92
CA VAL A 152 -4.46 -5.26 -12.31
C VAL A 152 -5.96 -5.07 -12.51
N VAL A 153 -6.38 -3.86 -12.87
CA VAL A 153 -7.80 -3.53 -13.08
C VAL A 153 -8.15 -3.29 -14.54
N GLY A 154 -7.15 -3.05 -15.39
CA GLY A 154 -7.38 -2.82 -16.80
C GLY A 154 -6.13 -2.39 -17.54
N ALA A 155 -6.33 -2.06 -18.82
CA ALA A 155 -5.34 -1.43 -19.67
C ALA A 155 -5.75 0.02 -19.94
N PHE A 156 -4.77 0.86 -20.23
CA PHE A 156 -5.01 2.18 -20.76
C PHE A 156 -5.63 2.04 -22.16
N PRO A 157 -6.67 2.83 -22.49
CA PRO A 157 -7.41 2.67 -23.73
C PRO A 157 -6.54 2.99 -24.95
N ALA A 158 -6.89 2.36 -26.07
CA ALA A 158 -6.32 2.73 -27.37
C ALA A 158 -6.92 4.07 -27.82
N PHE A 159 -6.06 4.98 -28.25
CA PHE A 159 -6.44 6.26 -28.84
C PHE A 159 -6.03 6.31 -30.31
N ASN A 160 -6.62 7.23 -31.06
CA ASN A 160 -6.23 7.55 -32.43
C ASN A 160 -5.03 8.49 -32.51
N PHE A 161 -4.28 8.64 -31.41
CA PHE A 161 -3.06 9.44 -31.29
C PHE A 161 -2.04 8.69 -30.45
N CYS A 162 -0.76 9.03 -30.64
CA CYS A 162 0.34 8.43 -29.89
C CYS A 162 0.61 9.25 -28.64
N TYR A 163 0.88 8.57 -27.53
CA TYR A 163 1.02 9.23 -26.24
C TYR A 163 2.07 8.57 -25.35
N THR A 164 2.61 9.38 -24.44
CA THR A 164 3.39 8.92 -23.29
C THR A 164 2.76 9.47 -22.02
N LEU A 165 2.86 8.74 -20.91
CA LEU A 165 2.37 9.16 -19.60
C LEU A 165 3.53 9.75 -18.80
N ASP A 166 3.31 10.85 -18.09
CA ASP A 166 4.37 11.56 -17.39
C ASP A 166 4.32 11.36 -15.87
N HIS A 167 3.21 11.78 -15.25
CA HIS A 167 3.01 11.73 -13.80
C HIS A 167 1.52 11.67 -13.45
N ILE A 168 1.22 11.40 -12.18
CA ILE A 168 -0.13 11.44 -11.63
C ILE A 168 -0.12 12.47 -10.51
N GLN A 169 -1.06 13.41 -10.55
CA GLN A 169 -1.23 14.42 -9.52
C GLN A 169 -2.72 14.75 -9.39
N ASP A 170 -3.20 14.84 -8.14
CA ASP A 170 -4.59 15.21 -7.83
C ASP A 170 -5.63 14.37 -8.62
N GLN A 171 -5.40 13.05 -8.69
CA GLN A 171 -6.21 12.06 -9.45
C GLN A 171 -6.25 12.29 -10.97
N VAL A 172 -5.41 13.19 -11.49
CA VAL A 172 -5.22 13.43 -12.91
C VAL A 172 -3.94 12.77 -13.39
N ILE A 173 -4.06 11.97 -14.44
CA ILE A 173 -2.93 11.37 -15.14
C ILE A 173 -2.52 12.33 -16.26
N PHE A 174 -1.29 12.82 -16.19
CA PHE A 174 -0.72 13.70 -17.19
C PHE A 174 0.09 12.90 -18.20
N GLY A 175 0.03 13.33 -19.45
CA GLY A 175 0.81 12.76 -20.54
C GLY A 175 1.01 13.74 -21.68
N LYS A 176 1.71 13.29 -22.72
CA LYS A 176 1.99 14.07 -23.93
C LYS A 176 1.51 13.30 -25.13
N GLU A 177 0.83 14.00 -26.03
CA GLU A 177 0.59 13.52 -27.38
C GLU A 177 1.77 13.88 -28.27
N TYR A 178 2.20 12.93 -29.09
CA TYR A 178 3.24 13.13 -30.09
C TYR A 178 2.78 12.68 -31.47
N GLU A 179 3.44 13.19 -32.49
CA GLU A 179 3.20 12.77 -33.86
C GLU A 179 3.53 11.27 -34.02
N CYS A 180 2.60 10.47 -34.54
CA CYS A 180 2.75 9.02 -34.72
C CYS A 180 3.72 8.63 -35.85
N ARG A 181 4.89 9.26 -35.90
CA ARG A 181 5.98 8.92 -36.80
C ARG A 181 7.33 9.11 -36.08
N PRO A 182 8.33 8.25 -36.34
CA PRO A 182 9.69 8.50 -35.92
C PRO A 182 10.19 9.87 -36.42
N PRO A 183 10.96 10.64 -35.63
CA PRO A 183 11.61 10.25 -34.36
C PRO A 183 10.77 10.30 -33.08
N TYR A 184 9.42 10.39 -33.13
CA TYR A 184 8.51 10.40 -31.95
C TYR A 184 8.86 11.45 -30.89
N ASP A 185 9.51 12.54 -31.31
CA ASP A 185 9.99 13.64 -30.47
C ASP A 185 9.14 14.92 -30.64
N ASN A 186 8.32 14.98 -31.70
CA ASN A 186 7.42 16.09 -31.95
C ASN A 186 6.17 16.01 -31.06
N VAL A 187 6.24 16.66 -29.89
CA VAL A 187 5.11 16.81 -28.95
C VAL A 187 4.10 17.80 -29.52
N LEU A 188 2.87 17.35 -29.70
CA LEU A 188 1.77 18.15 -30.25
C LEU A 188 1.04 18.94 -29.15
N ARG A 189 0.81 18.30 -28.00
CA ARG A 189 0.14 18.91 -26.83
C ARG A 189 0.25 18.03 -25.59
N GLU A 190 -0.02 18.64 -24.45
CA GLU A 190 -0.28 17.90 -23.21
C GLU A 190 -1.66 17.24 -23.26
N ARG A 191 -1.77 16.12 -22.57
CA ARG A 191 -3.00 15.35 -22.39
C ARG A 191 -3.23 15.08 -20.92
N LYS A 192 -4.49 15.10 -20.53
CA LYS A 192 -4.93 14.76 -19.19
C LYS A 192 -5.93 13.62 -19.27
N PHE A 193 -5.88 12.74 -18.29
CA PHE A 193 -6.81 11.63 -18.17
C PHE A 193 -7.27 11.48 -16.72
N ALA A 194 -8.46 10.93 -16.53
CA ALA A 194 -9.00 10.59 -15.22
C ALA A 194 -9.52 9.16 -15.23
N TYR A 195 -9.52 8.53 -14.05
CA TYR A 195 -10.13 7.22 -13.85
C TYR A 195 -11.55 7.39 -13.33
N VAL A 196 -12.53 7.18 -14.22
CA VAL A 196 -13.96 7.42 -13.96
C VAL A 196 -14.72 6.14 -14.25
N ASP A 197 -15.50 5.68 -13.27
CA ASP A 197 -16.32 4.46 -13.35
C ASP A 197 -15.55 3.21 -13.80
N GLY A 198 -14.34 3.05 -13.27
CA GLY A 198 -13.50 1.89 -13.56
C GLY A 198 -12.75 1.96 -14.89
N LYS A 199 -12.76 3.10 -15.58
CA LYS A 199 -12.14 3.29 -16.90
C LYS A 199 -11.36 4.59 -16.97
N ILE A 200 -10.29 4.58 -17.76
CA ILE A 200 -9.56 5.81 -18.11
C ILE A 200 -10.33 6.57 -19.19
N GLN A 201 -10.49 7.86 -18.98
CA GLN A 201 -11.10 8.79 -19.92
C GLN A 201 -10.17 9.99 -20.13
N ALA A 202 -10.04 10.44 -21.38
CA ALA A 202 -9.36 11.70 -21.67
C ALA A 202 -10.21 12.87 -21.16
N ILE A 203 -9.56 13.84 -20.52
CA ILE A 203 -10.18 15.07 -20.02
C ILE A 203 -9.50 16.28 -20.65
N PHE A 204 -10.18 17.43 -20.60
CA PHE A 204 -9.76 18.67 -21.23
C PHE A 204 -8.71 19.43 -20.42
#